data_AF-A0A9D3UYS0-F1
#
_entry.id   AF-A0A9D3UYS0-F1
#
_cell.length_a   1.000
_cell.length_b   1.000
_cell.length_c   1.000
_cell.angle_alpha   90.00
_cell.angle_beta   90.00
_cell.angle_gamma   90.00
#
_symmetry.space_group_name_H-M   'P 1'
#
loop_
_entity.id
_entity.type
_entity.pdbx_description
1 polymer ?
#
loop_
_entity_poly.entity_id
_entity_poly.type
_entity_poly.pdbx_seq_one_letter_code
_entity_poly.pdbx_strand_id
1 'polypeptide(L)'
;MSVKAVLDDAENKQITNPNVKSWTDELKDAVYDAEDLLGEISTEALRNKIESEYQTTPMKQVRSFFSSFNPFNDGMQSKLEEILGRLDNLLNQKQILGLKENSKGEKAFQRTSATSLVDESDVCGRDDEKEEIMKLLDPQNLSENQIDVIPIVGMGGLGKTTLAQLIYNDPRVDKWFHPKA
;
A
#
# COMPACT_ATOMS: atom_id res chain seq x y z
N MET A 1 -7.28 4.38 21.21
CA MET A 1 -6.12 4.29 20.32
C MET A 1 -6.47 3.45 19.11
N SER A 2 -6.79 4.07 17.98
CA SER A 2 -6.99 3.38 16.70
C SER A 2 -5.64 3.15 16.03
N VAL A 3 -5.17 1.89 16.02
CA VAL A 3 -3.92 1.49 15.34
C VAL A 3 -3.96 1.89 13.86
N LYS A 4 -5.12 1.72 13.23
CA LYS A 4 -5.33 2.05 11.81
C LYS A 4 -5.06 3.54 11.52
N ALA A 5 -5.54 4.44 12.37
CA ALA A 5 -5.35 5.88 12.16
C ALA A 5 -3.88 6.30 12.31
N VAL A 6 -3.14 5.66 13.22
CA VAL A 6 -1.69 5.87 13.39
C VAL A 6 -0.93 5.35 12.17
N LEU A 7 -1.32 4.19 11.65
CA LEU A 7 -0.71 3.60 10.46
C LEU A 7 -0.96 4.46 9.22
N ASP A 8 -2.18 4.98 9.04
CA ASP A 8 -2.52 5.88 7.94
C ASP A 8 -1.65 7.16 7.97
N ASP A 9 -1.38 7.73 9.15
CA ASP A 9 -0.48 8.87 9.31
C ASP A 9 0.99 8.49 9.03
N ALA A 10 1.43 7.31 9.48
CA ALA A 10 2.78 6.80 9.26
C ALA A 10 3.06 6.54 7.77
N GLU A 11 2.11 5.95 7.03
CA GLU A 11 2.20 5.65 5.60
C GLU A 11 2.43 6.91 4.75
N ASN A 12 1.80 8.02 5.13
CA ASN A 12 2.02 9.30 4.47
C ASN A 12 3.40 9.90 4.82
N LYS A 13 3.81 9.80 6.07
CA LYS A 13 5.05 10.40 6.57
C LYS A 13 6.31 9.62 6.19
N GLN A 14 6.24 8.30 6.02
CA GLN A 14 7.42 7.48 5.68
C GLN A 14 8.04 7.82 4.32
N ILE A 15 7.28 8.46 3.43
CA ILE A 15 7.77 8.92 2.12
C ILE A 15 8.84 10.02 2.29
N THR A 16 8.73 10.84 3.33
CA THR A 16 9.62 11.98 3.57
C THR A 16 10.49 11.83 4.82
N ASN A 17 10.07 11.00 5.78
CA ASN A 17 10.75 10.82 7.05
C ASN A 17 11.30 9.39 7.18
N PRO A 18 12.64 9.19 7.07
CA PRO A 18 13.26 7.86 7.17
C PRO A 18 13.11 7.23 8.56
N ASN A 19 12.97 8.03 9.62
CA ASN A 19 12.75 7.50 10.97
C ASN A 19 11.35 6.91 11.11
N VAL A 20 10.34 7.52 10.47
CA VAL A 20 8.98 6.95 10.40
C VAL A 20 8.99 5.68 9.57
N LYS A 21 9.74 5.64 8.46
CA LYS A 21 9.90 4.42 7.66
C LYS A 21 10.50 3.27 8.50
N SER A 22 11.62 3.52 9.19
CA SER A 22 12.24 2.51 10.05
C SER A 22 11.30 2.04 11.16
N TRP A 23 10.48 2.94 11.71
CA TRP A 23 9.47 2.59 12.71
C TRP A 23 8.36 1.73 12.13
N THR A 24 7.87 2.02 10.92
CA THR A 24 6.85 1.21 10.23
C THR A 24 7.39 -0.17 9.87
N ASP A 25 8.63 -0.25 9.41
CA ASP A 25 9.30 -1.51 9.08
C ASP A 25 9.44 -2.39 10.34
N GLU A 26 9.93 -1.83 11.45
CA GLU A 26 10.05 -2.54 12.73
C GLU A 26 8.68 -2.98 13.30
N LEU A 27 7.64 -2.15 13.17
CA LEU A 27 6.28 -2.52 13.53
C LEU A 27 5.77 -3.70 12.71
N LYS A 28 6.04 -3.71 11.41
CA LYS A 28 5.64 -4.78 10.51
C LYS A 28 6.33 -6.09 10.88
N ASP A 29 7.63 -6.04 11.17
CA ASP A 29 8.42 -7.20 11.58
C ASP A 29 7.89 -7.77 12.91
N ALA A 30 7.66 -6.94 13.92
CA ALA A 30 7.11 -7.39 15.21
C ALA A 30 5.71 -8.03 15.07
N VAL A 31 4.88 -7.56 14.13
CA VAL A 31 3.57 -8.15 13.85
C VAL A 31 3.72 -9.50 13.14
N TYR A 32 4.65 -9.65 12.19
CA TYR A 32 4.90 -10.95 11.56
C TYR A 32 5.40 -11.98 12.57
N ASP A 33 6.32 -11.61 13.46
CA ASP A 33 6.79 -12.51 14.52
C ASP A 33 5.63 -12.95 15.45
N ALA A 34 4.65 -12.06 15.69
CA ALA A 34 3.44 -12.38 16.45
C ALA A 34 2.51 -13.36 15.70
N GLU A 35 2.34 -13.17 14.39
CA GLU A 35 1.56 -14.08 13.53
C GLU A 35 2.21 -15.47 13.46
N ASP A 36 3.53 -15.53 13.31
CA ASP A 36 4.30 -16.77 13.30
C ASP A 36 4.16 -17.50 14.63
N LEU A 37 4.33 -16.79 15.76
CA LEU A 37 4.14 -17.36 17.09
C LEU A 37 2.71 -17.88 17.26
N LEU A 38 1.69 -17.14 16.82
CA LEU A 38 0.30 -17.59 16.86
C LEU A 38 0.10 -18.88 16.05
N GLY A 39 0.74 -18.98 14.89
CA GLY A 39 0.80 -20.20 14.09
C GLY A 39 1.38 -21.39 14.86
N GLU A 40 2.52 -21.19 15.54
CA GLU A 40 3.13 -22.21 16.40
C GLU A 40 2.18 -22.66 17.53
N ILE A 41 1.53 -21.70 18.21
CA ILE A 41 0.56 -22.00 19.29
C ILE A 41 -0.59 -22.85 18.76
N SER A 42 -1.18 -22.45 17.63
CA SER A 42 -2.32 -23.13 17.03
C SER A 42 -1.98 -24.56 16.62
N THR A 43 -0.79 -24.77 16.08
CA THR A 43 -0.28 -26.09 15.69
C THR A 43 -0.12 -27.00 16.89
N GLU A 44 0.47 -26.50 17.98
CA GLU A 44 0.70 -27.28 19.19
C GLU A 44 -0.60 -27.56 19.94
N ALA A 45 -1.56 -26.63 19.94
CA ALA A 45 -2.89 -26.85 20.49
C ALA A 45 -3.63 -27.98 19.75
N LEU A 46 -3.52 -28.02 18.41
CA LEU A 46 -4.12 -29.09 17.61
C LEU A 46 -3.44 -30.44 17.87
N ARG A 47 -2.11 -30.46 17.97
CA ARG A 47 -1.34 -31.67 18.31
C ARG A 47 -1.78 -32.24 19.67
N ASN A 48 -1.86 -31.40 20.70
CA ASN A 48 -2.29 -31.81 22.03
C ASN A 48 -3.72 -32.38 22.04
N LYS A 49 -4.61 -31.84 21.22
CA LYS A 49 -5.97 -32.35 21.04
C LYS A 49 -5.97 -33.75 20.41
N ILE A 50 -5.26 -33.92 19.30
CA ILE A 50 -5.09 -35.22 18.62
C ILE A 50 -4.52 -36.26 19.59
N GLU A 51 -3.40 -35.96 20.25
CA GLU A 51 -2.76 -36.88 21.20
C GLU A 51 -3.67 -37.24 22.39
N SER A 52 -4.63 -36.39 22.75
CA SER A 52 -5.62 -36.70 23.79
C SER A 52 -6.76 -37.60 23.33
N GLU A 53 -7.11 -37.55 22.04
CA GLU A 53 -8.20 -38.35 21.45
C GLU A 53 -7.79 -39.80 21.12
N TYR A 54 -6.49 -40.06 20.87
CA TYR A 54 -5.97 -41.40 20.55
C TYR A 54 -5.39 -42.18 21.75
N GLN A 55 -5.59 -41.73 23.00
CA GLN A 55 -4.97 -42.35 24.18
C GLN A 55 -5.71 -43.61 24.68
N THR A 56 -5.02 -44.76 24.58
CA THR A 56 -5.32 -45.98 25.37
C THR A 56 -4.63 -45.93 26.73
N THR A 57 -5.22 -46.63 27.70
CA THR A 57 -5.05 -46.48 29.16
C THR A 57 -3.62 -46.54 29.77
N PRO A 58 -2.56 -47.12 29.16
CA PRO A 58 -1.21 -47.10 29.76
C PRO A 58 -0.44 -45.77 29.57
N MET A 59 -0.79 -44.92 28.60
CA MET A 59 0.00 -43.72 28.26
C MET A 59 -0.20 -42.52 29.21
N LYS A 60 -1.21 -42.55 30.08
CA LYS A 60 -1.50 -41.43 31.01
C LYS A 60 -0.42 -41.22 32.07
N GLN A 61 0.27 -42.28 32.50
CA GLN A 61 1.31 -42.20 33.54
C GLN A 61 2.59 -41.56 33.00
N VAL A 62 2.89 -41.76 31.72
CA VAL A 62 4.07 -41.22 31.04
C VAL A 62 3.91 -39.70 30.83
N ARG A 63 2.69 -39.21 30.56
CA ARG A 63 2.42 -37.77 30.33
C ARG A 63 2.65 -36.89 31.56
N SER A 64 2.41 -37.38 32.78
CA SER A 64 2.71 -36.65 34.03
C SER A 64 4.20 -36.26 34.14
N PHE A 65 5.09 -37.05 33.54
CA PHE A 65 6.52 -36.80 33.53
C PHE A 65 6.94 -35.86 32.40
N PHE A 66 6.21 -35.81 31.29
CA PHE A 66 6.53 -34.92 30.16
C PHE A 66 5.79 -33.57 30.22
N SER A 67 4.71 -33.44 30.99
CA SER A 67 4.02 -32.15 31.19
C SER A 67 4.80 -31.17 32.08
N SER A 68 5.65 -31.68 32.98
CA SER A 68 6.54 -30.87 33.83
C SER A 68 7.82 -30.43 33.10
N PHE A 69 8.11 -31.04 31.96
CA PHE A 69 9.19 -30.69 31.04
C PHE A 69 8.59 -30.38 29.67
N ASN A 70 7.72 -29.37 29.58
CA ASN A 70 7.36 -28.84 28.26
C ASN A 70 8.32 -27.67 27.93
N PRO A 71 9.53 -27.93 27.38
CA PRO A 71 10.46 -26.86 26.94
C PRO A 71 9.82 -25.94 25.89
N PHE A 72 8.70 -26.36 25.30
CA PHE A 72 7.85 -25.56 24.43
C PHE A 72 7.26 -24.33 25.11
N ASN A 73 6.85 -24.41 26.37
CA ASN A 73 6.17 -23.28 27.02
C ASN A 73 7.15 -22.15 27.36
N ASP A 74 8.38 -22.50 27.73
CA ASP A 74 9.42 -21.54 28.09
C ASP A 74 9.89 -20.75 26.86
N GLY A 75 10.13 -21.42 25.73
CA GLY A 75 10.52 -20.77 24.47
C GLY A 75 9.41 -19.92 23.84
N MET A 76 8.15 -20.34 23.95
CA MET A 76 7.02 -19.54 23.46
C MET A 76 6.76 -18.32 24.35
N GLN A 77 6.92 -18.47 25.67
CA GLN A 77 6.79 -17.36 26.61
C GLN A 77 7.86 -16.31 26.36
N SER A 78 9.12 -16.71 26.18
CA SER A 78 10.21 -15.75 25.89
C SER A 78 10.00 -15.01 24.56
N LYS A 79 9.55 -15.71 23.51
CA LYS A 79 9.19 -15.07 22.22
C LYS A 79 8.05 -14.06 22.40
N LEU A 80 7.02 -14.40 23.17
CA LEU A 80 5.91 -13.50 23.46
C LEU A 80 6.37 -12.25 24.21
N GLU A 81 7.22 -12.42 25.23
CA GLU A 81 7.80 -11.31 26.00
C GLU A 81 8.66 -10.40 25.11
N GLU A 82 9.46 -10.97 24.19
CA GLU A 82 10.25 -10.21 23.23
C GLU A 82 9.37 -9.37 22.29
N ILE A 83 8.34 -9.98 21.70
CA ILE A 83 7.39 -9.30 20.80
C ILE A 83 6.67 -8.17 21.54
N LEU A 84 6.16 -8.44 22.75
CA LEU A 84 5.50 -7.41 23.57
C LEU A 84 6.45 -6.28 23.93
N GLY A 85 7.71 -6.58 24.24
CA GLY A 85 8.75 -5.58 24.50
C GLY A 85 9.03 -4.70 23.28
N ARG A 86 9.12 -5.28 22.08
CA ARG A 86 9.28 -4.53 20.82
C ARG A 86 8.07 -3.63 20.53
N LEU A 87 6.85 -4.14 20.70
CA LEU A 87 5.62 -3.37 20.53
C LEU A 87 5.51 -2.21 21.54
N ASP A 88 5.90 -2.41 22.80
CA ASP A 88 5.91 -1.35 23.80
C ASP A 88 6.93 -0.25 23.45
N ASN A 89 8.14 -0.64 23.02
CA ASN A 89 9.14 0.30 22.52
C ASN A 89 8.62 1.13 21.34
N LEU A 90 7.92 0.51 20.39
CA LEU A 90 7.31 1.20 19.25
C LEU A 90 6.21 2.17 19.69
N LEU A 91 5.38 1.79 20.67
CA LEU A 91 4.36 2.67 21.26
C LEU A 91 4.98 3.90 21.92
N ASN A 92 6.13 3.74 22.59
CA ASN A 92 6.86 4.85 23.19
C ASN A 92 7.48 5.77 22.11
N GLN A 93 8.02 5.21 21.03
CA GLN A 93 8.57 5.98 19.91
C GLN A 93 7.52 6.75 19.11
N LYS A 94 6.28 6.24 19.06
CA LYS A 94 5.14 6.89 18.37
C LYS A 94 5.00 8.38 18.73
N GLN A 95 5.12 8.71 20.02
CA GLN A 95 4.98 10.10 20.47
C GLN A 95 6.15 10.97 20.02
N ILE A 96 7.36 10.43 20.04
CA ILE A 96 8.60 11.10 19.62
C ILE A 96 8.53 11.41 18.11
N LEU A 97 7.99 10.48 17.33
CA LEU A 97 7.81 10.62 15.87
C LEU A 97 6.60 11.50 15.50
N GLY A 98 5.83 11.97 16.49
CA GLY A 98 4.67 12.84 16.26
C GLY A 98 3.58 12.18 15.42
N LEU A 99 3.39 10.86 15.54
CA LEU A 99 2.36 10.11 14.84
C LEU A 99 0.99 10.36 15.49
N LYS A 100 0.03 10.85 14.70
CA LYS A 100 -1.26 11.35 15.19
C LYS A 100 -2.36 10.33 14.93
N GLU A 101 -3.23 10.15 15.94
CA GLU A 101 -4.43 9.32 15.83
C GLU A 101 -5.57 10.02 15.08
N ASN A 102 -5.47 11.33 14.87
CA ASN A 102 -6.45 12.17 14.20
C ASN A 102 -5.84 12.85 12.96
N SER A 103 -5.08 12.12 12.14
CA SER A 103 -4.71 12.61 10.81
C SER A 103 -6.01 12.72 9.99
N LYS A 104 -6.63 13.91 10.01
CA LYS A 104 -7.55 14.29 8.93
C LYS A 104 -6.69 14.24 7.68
N GLY A 105 -6.73 13.12 6.96
CA GLY A 105 -5.83 12.75 5.87
C GLY A 105 -5.28 13.99 5.21
N GLU A 106 -4.05 14.36 5.57
CA GLU A 106 -3.39 15.47 4.91
C GLU A 106 -3.39 15.09 3.44
N LYS A 107 -4.06 15.94 2.66
CA LYS A 107 -4.53 15.64 1.31
C LYS A 107 -3.49 14.83 0.58
N ALA A 108 -3.84 13.56 0.31
CA ALA A 108 -3.09 12.66 -0.57
C ALA A 108 -2.51 13.51 -1.69
N PHE A 109 -1.18 13.61 -1.72
CA PHE A 109 -0.36 14.37 -2.66
C PHE A 109 -1.20 15.25 -3.57
N GLN A 110 -1.29 16.54 -3.25
CA GLN A 110 -1.87 17.50 -4.19
C GLN A 110 -1.12 17.31 -5.50
N ARG A 111 -1.78 16.61 -6.45
CA ARG A 111 -1.19 16.14 -7.69
C ARG A 111 -0.54 17.35 -8.31
N THR A 112 0.78 17.39 -8.40
CA THR A 112 1.48 18.54 -8.99
C THR A 112 0.81 18.75 -10.34
N SER A 113 0.21 19.93 -10.53
CA SER A 113 -0.49 20.22 -11.78
C SER A 113 0.49 19.92 -12.91
N ALA A 114 0.07 19.10 -13.87
CA ALA A 114 0.89 18.83 -15.03
C ALA A 114 1.22 20.18 -15.68
N THR A 115 2.50 20.53 -15.75
CA THR A 115 2.95 21.76 -16.40
C THR A 115 2.67 21.63 -17.89
N SER A 116 2.05 22.63 -18.52
CA SER A 116 1.62 22.56 -19.93
C SER A 116 2.78 22.62 -20.94
N LEU A 117 4.03 22.64 -20.47
CA LEU A 117 5.22 22.73 -21.31
C LEU A 117 5.74 21.32 -21.60
N VAL A 118 5.47 20.86 -22.82
CA VAL A 118 6.17 19.74 -23.46
C VAL A 118 7.05 20.36 -24.54
N ASP A 119 8.33 19.98 -24.57
CA ASP A 119 9.16 20.22 -25.73
C ASP A 119 8.78 19.17 -26.79
N GLU A 120 8.05 19.59 -27.83
CA GLU A 120 7.60 18.69 -28.89
C GLU A 120 8.75 18.05 -29.65
N SER A 121 9.92 18.70 -29.67
CA SER A 121 11.10 18.21 -30.40
C SER A 121 11.74 16.98 -29.75
N ASP A 122 11.49 16.77 -28.46
CA ASP A 122 11.99 15.63 -27.68
C ASP A 122 11.03 14.42 -27.71
N VAL A 123 9.86 14.53 -28.33
CA VAL A 123 8.89 13.43 -28.39
C VAL A 123 8.98 12.70 -29.73
N CYS A 124 9.22 11.39 -29.70
CA CYS A 124 9.30 10.55 -30.89
C CYS A 124 8.29 9.40 -30.86
N GLY A 125 7.87 8.95 -32.06
CA GLY A 125 7.08 7.72 -32.23
C GLY A 125 5.66 7.80 -31.69
N ARG A 126 5.07 9.01 -31.63
CA ARG A 126 3.68 9.25 -31.18
C ARG A 126 2.78 9.82 -32.27
N ASP A 127 3.29 9.92 -33.50
CA ASP A 127 2.60 10.55 -34.61
C ASP A 127 1.32 9.78 -34.99
N ASP A 128 1.40 8.45 -35.00
CA ASP A 128 0.25 7.60 -35.35
C ASP A 128 -0.89 7.75 -34.33
N GLU A 129 -0.60 7.62 -33.03
CA GLU A 129 -1.64 7.78 -31.99
C GLU A 129 -2.19 9.22 -31.95
N LYS A 130 -1.34 10.22 -32.19
CA LYS A 130 -1.76 11.61 -32.30
C LYS A 130 -2.75 11.79 -33.45
N GLU A 131 -2.43 11.30 -34.65
CA GLU A 131 -3.30 11.43 -35.82
C GLU A 131 -4.62 10.65 -35.67
N GLU A 132 -4.61 9.49 -35.01
CA GLU A 132 -5.83 8.77 -34.67
C GLU A 132 -6.77 9.59 -33.78
N ILE A 133 -6.24 10.21 -32.72
CA ILE A 133 -7.05 11.05 -31.84
C ILE A 133 -7.49 12.33 -32.55
N MET A 134 -6.65 12.92 -33.40
CA MET A 134 -7.02 14.11 -34.18
C MET A 134 -8.19 13.85 -35.13
N LYS A 135 -8.32 12.65 -35.70
CA LYS A 135 -9.50 12.27 -36.49
C LYS A 135 -10.76 12.23 -35.64
N LEU A 136 -10.68 11.73 -34.41
CA LEU A 136 -11.81 11.72 -33.48
C LEU A 136 -12.23 13.13 -33.04
N LEU A 137 -11.29 14.07 -33.01
CA LEU A 137 -11.52 15.47 -32.64
C LEU A 137 -12.00 16.36 -33.80
N ASP A 138 -11.99 15.86 -35.04
CA ASP A 138 -12.46 16.63 -36.20
C ASP A 138 -13.94 17.01 -36.00
N PRO A 139 -14.30 18.31 -36.07
CA PRO A 139 -15.68 18.77 -35.91
C PRO A 139 -16.70 18.07 -36.80
N GLN A 140 -16.29 17.51 -37.94
CA GLN A 140 -17.17 16.73 -38.82
C GLN A 140 -17.62 15.39 -38.21
N ASN A 141 -16.86 14.87 -37.25
CA ASN A 141 -17.12 13.61 -36.57
C ASN A 141 -17.83 13.79 -35.22
N LEU A 142 -17.98 15.04 -34.75
CA LEU A 142 -18.59 15.35 -33.47
C LEU A 142 -20.10 15.51 -33.59
N SER A 143 -20.82 15.12 -32.53
CA SER A 143 -22.26 15.29 -32.47
C SER A 143 -22.62 16.66 -31.87
N GLU A 144 -23.51 17.42 -32.53
CA GLU A 144 -23.79 18.82 -32.17
C GLU A 144 -24.43 19.02 -30.77
N ASN A 145 -24.90 17.95 -30.12
CA ASN A 145 -25.71 18.03 -28.89
C ASN A 145 -25.22 17.13 -27.74
N GLN A 146 -24.00 16.58 -27.81
CA GLN A 146 -23.46 15.72 -26.76
C GLN A 146 -22.00 16.09 -26.43
N ILE A 147 -21.59 15.78 -25.19
CA ILE A 147 -20.19 15.86 -24.78
C ILE A 147 -19.50 14.56 -25.19
N ASP A 148 -18.52 14.66 -26.08
CA ASP A 148 -17.65 13.56 -26.46
C ASP A 148 -16.44 13.47 -25.51
N VAL A 149 -16.08 12.24 -25.11
CA VAL A 149 -14.99 11.96 -24.16
C VAL A 149 -14.03 10.96 -24.77
N ILE A 150 -12.74 11.32 -24.85
CA ILE A 150 -11.67 10.44 -25.34
C ILE A 150 -10.77 10.05 -24.16
N PRO A 151 -10.89 8.84 -23.59
CA PRO A 151 -10.05 8.40 -22.48
C PRO A 151 -8.68 7.91 -22.97
N ILE A 152 -7.60 8.48 -22.41
CA ILE A 152 -6.22 7.98 -22.61
C ILE A 152 -5.81 7.18 -21.38
N VAL A 153 -5.72 5.85 -21.50
CA VAL A 153 -5.52 4.92 -20.39
C VAL A 153 -4.21 4.15 -20.54
N GLY A 154 -3.55 3.88 -19.41
CA GLY A 154 -2.30 3.11 -19.36
C GLY A 154 -1.53 3.34 -18.06
N MET A 155 -0.52 2.52 -17.82
CA MET A 155 0.35 2.60 -16.64
C MET A 155 1.04 3.98 -16.50
N GLY A 156 1.48 4.32 -15.27
CA GLY A 156 2.25 5.53 -15.00
C GLY A 156 3.55 5.58 -15.83
N GLY A 157 4.03 6.78 -16.16
CA GLY A 157 5.28 6.96 -16.91
C GLY A 157 5.20 6.72 -18.43
N LEU A 158 4.09 6.21 -18.97
CA LEU A 158 3.94 5.96 -20.41
C LEU A 158 3.77 7.21 -21.29
N GLY A 159 3.85 8.42 -20.74
CA GLY A 159 3.70 9.65 -21.54
C GLY A 159 2.27 9.99 -21.97
N LYS A 160 1.23 9.48 -21.26
CA LYS A 160 -0.18 9.78 -21.57
C LYS A 160 -0.49 11.29 -21.54
N THR A 161 0.01 11.98 -20.52
CA THR A 161 -0.12 13.43 -20.38
C THR A 161 0.65 14.16 -21.48
N THR A 162 1.82 13.65 -21.85
CA THR A 162 2.62 14.15 -22.98
C THR A 162 1.85 14.07 -24.30
N LEU A 163 1.22 12.92 -24.59
CA LEU A 163 0.38 12.75 -25.78
C LEU A 163 -0.82 13.72 -25.77
N ALA A 164 -1.51 13.85 -24.63
CA ALA A 164 -2.62 14.80 -24.50
C ALA A 164 -2.17 16.25 -24.76
N GLN A 165 -0.97 16.62 -24.31
CA GLN A 165 -0.39 17.94 -24.54
C GLN A 165 0.01 18.16 -26.00
N LEU A 166 0.59 17.16 -26.67
CA LEU A 166 0.89 17.21 -28.11
C LEU A 166 -0.35 17.38 -28.98
N ILE A 167 -1.48 16.82 -28.56
CA ILE A 167 -2.77 16.98 -29.23
C ILE A 167 -3.32 18.38 -28.93
N TYR A 168 -3.36 18.79 -27.66
CA TYR A 168 -3.89 20.08 -27.25
C TYR A 168 -3.16 21.27 -27.88
N ASN A 169 -1.82 21.19 -27.99
CA ASN A 169 -0.99 22.23 -28.60
C ASN A 169 -0.94 22.14 -30.15
N ASP A 170 -1.61 21.15 -30.77
CA ASP A 170 -1.61 21.03 -32.22
C ASP A 170 -2.35 22.23 -32.86
N PRO A 171 -1.77 22.91 -33.86
CA PRO A 171 -2.39 24.09 -34.47
C PRO A 171 -3.77 23.85 -35.10
N ARG A 172 -4.15 22.60 -35.38
CA ARG A 172 -5.51 22.26 -35.83
C ARG A 172 -6.54 22.39 -34.71
N VAL A 173 -6.17 22.06 -33.47
CA VAL A 173 -7.06 22.16 -32.31
C VAL A 173 -7.45 23.61 -32.06
N ASP A 174 -6.51 24.56 -32.16
CA ASP A 174 -6.78 26.00 -32.06
C ASP A 174 -7.78 26.52 -33.12
N LYS A 175 -7.86 25.85 -34.28
CA LYS A 175 -8.82 26.20 -35.35
C LYS A 175 -10.20 25.61 -35.10
N TRP A 176 -10.26 24.42 -34.51
CA TRP A 176 -11.51 23.68 -34.29
C TRP A 176 -12.21 24.09 -32.99
N PHE A 177 -11.43 24.42 -31.96
CA PHE A 177 -11.91 24.70 -30.63
C PHE A 177 -11.43 26.07 -30.19
N HIS A 178 -12.31 26.83 -29.55
CA HIS A 178 -11.92 28.07 -28.89
C HIS A 178 -11.34 27.72 -27.52
N PRO A 179 -10.07 28.01 -27.24
CA PRO A 179 -9.49 27.75 -25.93
C PRO A 179 -10.28 28.53 -24.87
N LYS A 180 -10.67 27.86 -23.77
CA LYS A 180 -11.18 28.59 -22.61
C LYS A 180 -10.02 29.38 -21.98
N ALA A 181 -10.23 30.69 -21.83
CA ALA A 181 -9.41 31.57 -21.00
C ALA A 181 -9.41 31.14 -19.54
#